data_AF-A0A5B7W004-F1
#
_entry.id   AF-A0A5B7W004-F1
#
_cell.length_a   1.000
_cell.length_b   1.000
_cell.length_c   1.000
_cell.angle_alpha   90.00
_cell.angle_beta   90.00
_cell.angle_gamma   90.00
#
_symmetry.space_group_name_H-M   'P 1'
#
loop_
_entity.id
_entity.type
_entity.pdbx_description
1 polymer ?
#
loop_
_entity_poly.entity_id
_entity_poly.type
_entity_poly.pdbx_seq_one_letter_code
_entity_poly.pdbx_strand_id
1 'polypeptide(L)'
;MKALIAKTSILSAVIMIMILVGLPLLSSAANDQRQAEVVERGKDIMPFNLKATTHVFTKTPEGGIQRVMVKDLSDVSQTKLVREHLRAINQQFLNGDFSGPSHIHGQDMPGLAELDSAKPGQIVIDYREVEGGGELEYKTADATMVVALRQWFDAQLSDHSTDAMEGHQHHDGDMSQ
;
A
#
# COMPACT_ATOMS: atom_id res chain seq x y z
N MET A 1 -70.68 18.18 -28.20
CA MET A 1 -70.02 19.48 -27.93
C MET A 1 -69.88 19.64 -26.42
N LYS A 2 -68.69 20.09 -25.98
CA LYS A 2 -68.31 20.59 -24.64
C LYS A 2 -68.04 19.55 -23.54
N ALA A 3 -66.78 19.55 -23.13
CA ALA A 3 -66.17 18.85 -22.01
C ALA A 3 -66.60 19.42 -20.65
N LEU A 4 -66.45 18.63 -19.59
CA LEU A 4 -66.18 19.18 -18.25
C LEU A 4 -65.22 18.27 -17.49
N ILE A 5 -64.10 18.88 -17.10
CA ILE A 5 -62.95 18.32 -16.38
C ILE A 5 -63.32 18.24 -14.89
N ALA A 6 -63.14 17.10 -14.24
CA ALA A 6 -63.15 16.99 -12.79
C ALA A 6 -61.72 16.76 -12.27
N LYS A 7 -61.28 17.70 -11.42
CA LYS A 7 -59.95 17.79 -10.82
C LYS A 7 -59.81 16.76 -9.69
N THR A 8 -58.82 15.89 -9.75
CA THR A 8 -58.38 15.08 -8.61
C THR A 8 -57.20 15.78 -7.95
N SER A 9 -57.42 16.33 -6.75
CA SER A 9 -56.36 16.86 -5.90
C SER A 9 -55.59 15.69 -5.29
N ILE A 10 -54.35 15.44 -5.74
CA ILE A 10 -53.45 14.51 -5.09
C ILE A 10 -52.64 15.29 -4.07
N LEU A 11 -52.90 14.99 -2.80
CA LEU A 11 -52.18 15.47 -1.64
C LEU A 11 -50.70 15.07 -1.77
N SER A 12 -49.80 16.04 -2.01
CA SER A 12 -48.36 15.80 -2.09
C SER A 12 -47.82 15.43 -0.71
N ALA A 13 -47.54 14.15 -0.49
CA ALA A 13 -46.67 13.71 0.60
C ALA A 13 -45.23 14.04 0.22
N VAL A 14 -44.70 15.11 0.79
CA VAL A 14 -43.26 15.40 0.81
C VAL A 14 -42.63 14.41 1.80
N ILE A 15 -42.17 13.26 1.31
CA ILE A 15 -41.22 12.44 2.05
C ILE A 15 -39.83 12.93 1.64
N MET A 16 -39.27 13.71 2.54
CA MET A 16 -37.91 14.24 2.56
C MET A 16 -36.89 13.12 2.31
N ILE A 17 -36.39 13.04 1.08
CA ILE A 17 -35.16 12.30 0.78
C ILE A 17 -34.04 13.12 1.42
N MET A 18 -33.64 12.74 2.63
CA MET A 18 -32.37 13.16 3.22
C MET A 18 -31.25 12.59 2.34
N ILE A 19 -30.85 13.39 1.36
CA ILE A 19 -29.68 13.16 0.53
C ILE A 19 -28.47 13.14 1.46
N LEU A 20 -27.96 11.94 1.73
CA LEU A 20 -26.76 11.66 2.52
C LEU A 20 -25.49 12.06 1.72
N VAL A 21 -25.32 13.34 1.39
CA VAL A 21 -24.13 13.85 0.67
C VAL A 21 -23.16 14.46 1.68
N GLY A 22 -22.62 13.60 2.55
CA GLY A 22 -21.64 13.98 3.58
C GLY A 22 -20.36 13.13 3.62
N LEU A 23 -20.11 12.31 2.59
CA LEU A 23 -19.07 11.28 2.63
C LEU A 23 -17.61 11.69 2.27
N PRO A 24 -17.29 12.74 1.49
CA PRO A 24 -15.90 12.95 1.07
C PRO A 24 -15.02 13.58 2.17
N LEU A 25 -15.55 14.48 3.01
CA LEU A 25 -14.75 15.17 4.02
C LEU A 25 -14.33 14.27 5.19
N LEU A 26 -15.22 13.37 5.63
CA LEU A 26 -14.92 12.43 6.72
C LEU A 26 -13.86 11.39 6.30
N SER A 27 -13.90 10.94 5.05
CA SER A 27 -12.93 9.96 4.52
C SER A 27 -11.53 10.54 4.40
N SER A 28 -11.39 11.81 4.00
CA SER A 28 -10.07 12.48 3.92
C SER A 28 -9.44 12.66 5.30
N ALA A 29 -10.21 13.15 6.27
CA ALA A 29 -9.70 13.35 7.63
C ALA A 29 -9.29 12.04 8.30
N ALA A 30 -10.06 10.97 8.09
CA ALA A 30 -9.70 9.63 8.58
C ALA A 30 -8.41 9.10 7.94
N ASN A 31 -8.21 9.35 6.64
CA ASN A 31 -7.00 8.95 5.94
C ASN A 31 -5.78 9.75 6.42
N ASP A 32 -5.90 11.07 6.59
CA ASP A 32 -4.81 11.91 7.10
C ASP A 32 -4.38 11.50 8.52
N GLN A 33 -5.36 11.19 9.38
CA GLN A 33 -5.07 10.66 10.72
C GLN A 33 -4.33 9.32 10.64
N ARG A 34 -4.80 8.39 9.79
CA ARG A 34 -4.17 7.09 9.61
C ARG A 34 -2.73 7.21 9.10
N GLN A 35 -2.48 8.11 8.14
CA GLN A 35 -1.14 8.39 7.63
C GLN A 35 -0.23 8.99 8.71
N ALA A 36 -0.75 9.88 9.57
CA ALA A 36 0.01 10.43 10.69
C ALA A 36 0.40 9.35 11.72
N GLU A 37 -0.50 8.41 12.01
CA GLU A 37 -0.22 7.26 12.88
C GLU A 37 0.84 6.33 12.28
N VAL A 38 0.81 6.10 10.96
CA VAL A 38 1.83 5.32 10.24
C VAL A 38 3.20 6.00 10.32
N VAL A 39 3.27 7.32 10.14
CA VAL A 39 4.52 8.08 10.29
C VAL A 39 5.05 7.97 11.73
N GLU A 40 4.17 8.01 12.72
CA GLU A 40 4.58 7.91 14.13
C GLU A 40 5.09 6.51 14.47
N ARG A 41 4.30 5.46 14.19
CA ARG A 41 4.68 4.06 14.46
C ARG A 41 5.84 3.58 13.60
N GLY A 42 5.98 4.16 12.41
CA GLY A 42 7.08 3.90 11.49
C GLY A 42 8.44 4.17 12.11
N LYS A 43 8.57 5.12 13.06
CA LYS A 43 9.84 5.43 13.73
C LYS A 43 10.40 4.27 14.56
N ASP A 44 9.53 3.35 14.99
CA ASP A 44 9.94 2.18 15.78
C ASP A 44 10.57 1.08 14.91
N ILE A 45 10.23 1.06 13.61
CA ILE A 45 10.53 -0.05 12.70
C ILE A 45 11.44 0.37 11.54
N MET A 46 11.25 1.57 10.98
CA MET A 46 12.05 2.13 9.90
C MET A 46 13.14 3.04 10.49
N PRO A 47 14.41 2.60 10.52
CA PRO A 47 15.49 3.36 11.14
C PRO A 47 15.99 4.53 10.27
N PHE A 48 15.31 4.85 9.18
CA PHE A 48 15.62 5.93 8.25
C PHE A 48 14.54 7.02 8.28
N ASN A 49 14.84 8.20 7.75
CA ASN A 49 13.88 9.28 7.65
C ASN A 49 12.92 9.01 6.49
N LEU A 50 11.67 8.67 6.79
CA LEU A 50 10.64 8.38 5.80
C LEU A 50 10.49 9.51 4.76
N LYS A 51 10.59 10.78 5.16
CA LYS A 51 10.47 11.92 4.23
C LYS A 51 11.66 12.07 3.30
N ALA A 52 12.82 11.50 3.67
CA ALA A 52 14.03 11.49 2.84
C ALA A 52 14.07 10.30 1.87
N THR A 53 13.08 9.40 1.92
CA THR A 53 13.01 8.22 1.07
C THR A 53 11.73 8.19 0.25
N THR A 54 11.72 7.34 -0.77
CA THR A 54 10.54 7.01 -1.57
C THR A 54 10.38 5.50 -1.56
N HIS A 55 9.21 5.03 -1.15
CA HIS A 55 8.79 3.64 -1.29
C HIS A 55 8.15 3.47 -2.67
N VAL A 56 8.56 2.44 -3.40
CA VAL A 56 8.02 2.11 -4.71
C VAL A 56 7.48 0.70 -4.64
N PHE A 57 6.19 0.56 -4.92
CA PHE A 57 5.51 -0.72 -4.96
C PHE A 57 5.09 -1.03 -6.39
N THR A 58 5.70 -2.06 -6.98
CA THR A 58 5.40 -2.51 -8.35
C THR A 58 4.73 -3.86 -8.29
N LYS A 59 3.47 -3.95 -8.69
CA LYS A 59 2.76 -5.24 -8.80
C LYS A 59 3.27 -5.99 -10.04
N THR A 60 3.48 -7.29 -9.93
CA THR A 60 3.87 -8.17 -11.05
C THR A 60 2.81 -9.25 -11.28
N PRO A 61 2.84 -9.98 -12.41
CA PRO A 61 1.92 -11.12 -12.61
C PRO A 61 2.03 -12.19 -11.52
N GLU A 62 3.22 -12.39 -10.96
CA GLU A 62 3.57 -13.47 -10.02
C GLU A 62 3.77 -12.99 -8.56
N GLY A 63 3.53 -11.71 -8.29
CA GLY A 63 3.74 -11.11 -6.97
C GLY A 63 3.97 -9.61 -7.03
N GLY A 64 5.13 -9.15 -6.58
CA GLY A 64 5.43 -7.72 -6.49
C GLY A 64 6.90 -7.40 -6.19
N ILE A 65 7.29 -6.15 -6.38
CA ILE A 65 8.58 -5.58 -5.98
C ILE A 65 8.32 -4.42 -5.02
N GLN A 66 8.92 -4.47 -3.83
CA GLN A 66 9.03 -3.34 -2.91
C GLN A 66 10.44 -2.77 -3.02
N ARG A 67 10.57 -1.51 -3.42
CA ARG A 67 11.85 -0.80 -3.48
C ARG A 67 11.79 0.42 -2.56
N VAL A 68 12.89 0.72 -1.88
CA VAL A 68 13.03 1.94 -1.09
C VAL A 68 14.31 2.63 -1.52
N MET A 69 14.21 3.91 -1.89
CA MET A 69 15.33 4.72 -2.38
C MET A 69 15.40 6.05 -1.63
N VAL A 70 16.60 6.56 -1.40
CA VAL A 70 16.81 7.92 -0.91
C VAL A 70 16.49 8.95 -2.00
N LYS A 71 15.98 10.12 -1.60
CA LYS A 71 15.73 11.25 -2.51
C LYS A 71 17.01 12.02 -2.87
N ASP A 72 18.02 11.99 -1.99
CA ASP A 72 19.35 12.58 -2.21
C ASP A 72 20.42 11.48 -2.19
N LEU A 73 20.99 11.17 -3.35
CA LEU A 73 22.01 10.12 -3.51
C LEU A 73 23.32 10.42 -2.77
N SER A 74 23.55 11.67 -2.37
CA SER A 74 24.70 12.02 -1.54
C SER A 74 24.51 11.66 -0.06
N ASP A 75 23.27 11.37 0.37
CA ASP A 75 22.97 10.88 1.71
C ASP A 75 23.26 9.37 1.84
N VAL A 76 24.55 9.08 1.94
CA VAL A 76 25.06 7.72 2.14
C VAL A 76 24.60 7.10 3.46
N SER A 77 24.25 7.92 4.46
CA SER A 77 23.77 7.42 5.74
C SER A 77 22.35 6.87 5.61
N GLN A 78 21.45 7.60 4.95
CA GLN A 78 20.09 7.12 4.67
C GLN A 78 20.13 5.87 3.77
N THR A 79 21.01 5.86 2.76
CA THR A 79 21.17 4.70 1.87
C THR A 79 21.55 3.44 2.65
N LYS A 80 22.51 3.56 3.59
CA LYS A 80 22.93 2.46 4.45
C LYS A 80 21.77 1.96 5.33
N LEU A 81 21.04 2.86 5.97
CA LEU A 81 19.90 2.52 6.84
C LEU A 81 18.77 1.82 6.07
N VAL A 82 18.47 2.28 4.86
CA VAL A 82 17.48 1.63 3.97
C VAL A 82 17.90 0.20 3.63
N ARG A 83 19.16 -0.01 3.22
CA ARG A 83 19.67 -1.34 2.87
C ARG A 83 19.69 -2.29 4.07
N GLU A 84 20.11 -1.79 5.23
CA GLU A 84 20.09 -2.56 6.48
C GLU A 84 18.67 -2.95 6.87
N HIS A 85 17.72 -2.03 6.78
CA HIS A 85 16.31 -2.29 7.05
C HIS A 85 15.72 -3.34 6.10
N LEU A 86 15.92 -3.20 4.79
CA LEU A 86 15.38 -4.14 3.81
C LEU A 86 15.96 -5.56 3.97
N ARG A 87 17.25 -5.68 4.31
CA ARG A 87 17.84 -6.98 4.66
C ARG A 87 17.19 -7.58 5.91
N ALA A 88 16.94 -6.76 6.93
CA ALA A 88 16.33 -7.22 8.17
C ALA A 88 14.91 -7.74 7.94
N ILE A 89 14.05 -6.98 7.25
CA ILE A 89 12.68 -7.43 6.96
C ILE A 89 12.66 -8.62 5.98
N ASN A 90 13.63 -8.73 5.06
CA ASN A 90 13.77 -9.94 4.23
C ASN A 90 13.97 -11.19 5.10
N GLN A 91 14.84 -11.12 6.11
CA GLN A 91 15.04 -12.24 7.02
C GLN A 91 13.80 -12.54 7.87
N GLN A 92 13.07 -11.51 8.31
CA GLN A 92 11.82 -11.69 9.05
C GLN A 92 10.75 -12.38 8.18
N PHE A 93 10.50 -11.86 6.98
CA PHE A 93 9.47 -12.41 6.09
C PHE A 93 9.79 -13.82 5.61
N LEU A 94 11.06 -14.16 5.36
CA LEU A 94 11.45 -15.54 5.05
C LEU A 94 11.18 -16.52 6.21
N ASN A 95 11.10 -16.03 7.45
CA ASN A 95 10.70 -16.79 8.63
C ASN A 95 9.19 -16.68 8.93
N GLY A 96 8.40 -16.05 8.06
CA GLY A 96 6.97 -15.81 8.26
C GLY A 96 6.66 -14.77 9.35
N ASP A 97 7.61 -13.91 9.70
CA ASP A 97 7.42 -12.86 10.71
C ASP A 97 7.02 -11.54 10.05
N PHE A 98 5.72 -11.22 10.10
CA PHE A 98 5.17 -9.95 9.60
C PHE A 98 4.85 -8.96 10.74
N SER A 99 5.42 -9.14 11.94
CA SER A 99 5.14 -8.29 13.10
C SER A 99 5.51 -6.82 12.90
N GLY A 100 6.57 -6.53 12.12
CA GLY A 100 6.96 -5.17 11.75
C GLY A 100 5.86 -4.43 10.97
N PRO A 101 5.42 -4.95 9.81
CA PRO A 101 4.25 -4.41 9.10
C PRO A 101 3.01 -4.27 9.97
N SER A 102 2.68 -5.29 10.78
CA SER A 102 1.50 -5.23 11.65
C SER A 102 1.58 -4.12 12.70
N HIS A 103 2.78 -3.83 13.23
CA HIS A 103 3.02 -2.72 14.15
C HIS A 103 2.74 -1.38 13.48
N ILE A 104 3.30 -1.15 12.30
CA ILE A 104 3.14 0.13 11.58
C ILE A 104 1.71 0.33 11.09
N HIS A 105 1.12 -0.70 10.47
CA HIS A 105 -0.10 -0.56 9.66
C HIS A 105 -1.36 -1.05 10.35
N GLY A 106 -1.21 -1.78 11.46
CA GLY A 106 -2.30 -2.49 12.13
C GLY A 106 -2.52 -3.90 11.57
N GLN A 107 -3.11 -4.76 12.39
CA GLN A 107 -3.39 -6.17 12.05
C GLN A 107 -4.40 -6.31 10.90
N ASP A 108 -5.29 -5.32 10.74
CA ASP A 108 -6.35 -5.33 9.74
C ASP A 108 -5.91 -4.77 8.37
N MET A 109 -4.60 -4.60 8.14
CA MET A 109 -4.09 -4.16 6.85
C MET A 109 -4.48 -5.19 5.76
N PRO A 110 -5.09 -4.74 4.64
CA PRO A 110 -5.47 -5.65 3.55
C PRO A 110 -4.31 -6.54 3.08
N GLY A 111 -4.57 -7.84 2.96
CA GLY A 111 -3.61 -8.85 2.54
C GLY A 111 -2.64 -9.33 3.63
N LEU A 112 -2.49 -8.61 4.75
CA LEU A 112 -1.48 -8.94 5.76
C LEU A 112 -1.76 -10.26 6.46
N ALA A 113 -3.02 -10.56 6.78
CA ALA A 113 -3.41 -11.82 7.42
C ALA A 113 -3.11 -13.03 6.53
N GLU A 114 -3.36 -12.92 5.21
CA GLU A 114 -3.02 -13.96 4.25
C GLU A 114 -1.51 -14.14 4.14
N LEU A 115 -0.73 -13.06 4.08
CA LEU A 115 0.74 -13.10 4.03
C LEU A 115 1.34 -13.74 5.29
N ASP A 116 0.83 -13.40 6.47
CA ASP A 116 1.25 -13.97 7.76
C ASP A 116 0.95 -15.48 7.85
N SER A 117 -0.10 -15.94 7.14
CA SER A 117 -0.46 -17.37 7.07
C SER A 117 0.38 -18.19 6.06
N ALA A 118 1.28 -17.54 5.31
CA ALA A 118 2.07 -18.22 4.29
C ALA A 118 2.98 -19.30 4.90
N LYS A 119 3.02 -20.46 4.25
CA LYS A 119 3.93 -21.54 4.64
C LYS A 119 5.37 -21.18 4.25
N PRO A 120 6.38 -21.68 4.99
CA PRO A 120 7.78 -21.51 4.58
C PRO A 120 8.01 -21.94 3.12
N GLY A 121 8.56 -21.02 2.32
CA GLY A 121 8.82 -21.23 0.89
C GLY A 121 7.62 -21.04 -0.04
N GLN A 122 6.43 -20.70 0.46
CA GLN A 122 5.27 -20.39 -0.38
C GLN A 122 5.40 -19.04 -1.10
N ILE A 123 6.17 -18.12 -0.52
CA ILE A 123 6.57 -16.85 -1.14
C ILE A 123 8.10 -16.85 -1.16
N VAL A 124 8.69 -16.75 -2.35
CA VAL A 124 10.11 -16.49 -2.54
C VAL A 124 10.33 -14.99 -2.40
N ILE A 125 11.31 -14.59 -1.59
CA ILE A 125 11.63 -13.19 -1.31
C ILE A 125 13.12 -12.99 -1.52
N ASP A 126 13.47 -12.25 -2.57
CA ASP A 126 14.84 -11.97 -2.96
C ASP A 126 15.19 -10.51 -2.70
N TYR A 127 16.33 -10.27 -2.05
CA TYR A 127 16.87 -8.93 -1.83
C TYR A 127 17.93 -8.57 -2.88
N ARG A 128 17.90 -7.32 -3.37
CA ARG A 128 19.02 -6.72 -4.11
C ARG A 128 19.25 -5.27 -3.71
N GLU A 129 20.50 -4.83 -3.83
CA GLU A 129 20.83 -3.40 -3.77
C GLU A 129 20.47 -2.71 -5.09
N VAL A 130 20.05 -1.45 -5.01
CA VAL A 130 19.92 -0.54 -6.15
C VAL A 130 20.64 0.77 -5.85
N GLU A 131 20.78 1.61 -6.86
CA GLU A 131 21.26 2.98 -6.67
C GLU A 131 20.37 3.69 -5.63
N GLY A 132 21.00 4.28 -4.61
CA GLY A 132 20.28 4.99 -3.53
C GLY A 132 19.46 4.12 -2.58
N GLY A 133 19.52 2.78 -2.63
CA GLY A 133 18.75 1.95 -1.72
C GLY A 133 18.79 0.46 -1.98
N GLY A 134 17.64 -0.19 -1.84
CA GLY A 134 17.48 -1.63 -2.07
C GLY A 134 16.04 -2.00 -2.42
N GLU A 135 15.82 -3.27 -2.70
CA GLU A 135 14.49 -3.79 -2.96
C GLU A 135 14.35 -5.26 -2.60
N LEU A 136 13.09 -5.66 -2.42
CA LEU A 136 12.61 -7.01 -2.20
C LEU A 136 11.69 -7.40 -3.34
N GLU A 137 11.98 -8.52 -3.98
CA GLU A 137 11.14 -9.12 -5.00
C GLU A 137 10.42 -10.33 -4.43
N TYR A 138 9.09 -10.28 -4.45
CA TYR A 138 8.19 -11.31 -3.95
C TYR A 138 7.63 -12.10 -5.13
N LYS A 139 7.81 -13.43 -5.10
CA LYS A 139 7.28 -14.34 -6.13
C LYS A 139 6.56 -15.51 -5.52
N THR A 140 5.45 -15.90 -6.13
CA THR A 140 4.69 -17.08 -5.72
C THR A 140 3.85 -17.61 -6.89
N ALA A 141 3.68 -18.94 -6.92
CA ALA A 141 2.74 -19.60 -7.83
C ALA A 141 1.32 -19.70 -7.24
N ASP A 142 1.15 -19.33 -5.97
CA ASP A 142 -0.15 -19.35 -5.29
C ASP A 142 -0.95 -18.09 -5.62
N ALA A 143 -2.06 -18.25 -6.34
CA ALA A 143 -2.90 -17.13 -6.75
C ALA A 143 -3.47 -16.32 -5.56
N THR A 144 -3.70 -16.95 -4.40
CA THR A 144 -4.17 -16.28 -3.19
C THR A 144 -3.09 -15.35 -2.65
N MET A 145 -1.84 -15.82 -2.62
CA MET A 145 -0.70 -15.02 -2.17
C MET A 145 -0.40 -13.86 -3.13
N VAL A 146 -0.57 -14.06 -4.44
CA VAL A 146 -0.47 -12.96 -5.42
C VAL A 146 -1.52 -11.87 -5.12
N VAL A 147 -2.76 -12.26 -4.85
CA VAL A 147 -3.83 -11.30 -4.49
C VAL A 147 -3.49 -10.57 -3.19
N ALA A 148 -3.05 -11.31 -2.17
CA ALA A 148 -2.66 -10.74 -0.88
C ALA A 148 -1.51 -9.73 -1.00
N LEU A 149 -0.45 -10.05 -1.75
CA LEU A 149 0.66 -9.12 -2.02
C LEU A 149 0.19 -7.82 -2.69
N ARG A 150 -0.73 -7.92 -3.66
CA ARG A 150 -1.28 -6.74 -4.36
C ARG A 150 -2.12 -5.87 -3.42
N GLN A 151 -2.98 -6.48 -2.61
CA GLN A 151 -3.77 -5.77 -1.61
C GLN A 151 -2.89 -5.08 -0.57
N TRP A 152 -1.84 -5.77 -0.12
CA TRP A 152 -0.87 -5.24 0.83
C TRP A 152 -0.08 -4.06 0.24
N PHE A 153 0.31 -4.14 -1.04
CA PHE A 153 0.97 -3.04 -1.74
C PHE A 153 0.04 -1.83 -1.92
N ASP A 154 -1.22 -2.06 -2.33
CA ASP A 154 -2.22 -1.00 -2.48
C ASP A 154 -2.50 -0.30 -1.14
N ALA A 155 -2.56 -1.06 -0.05
CA ALA A 155 -2.69 -0.50 1.29
C ALA A 155 -1.46 0.35 1.64
N GLN A 156 -0.24 -0.14 1.44
CA GLN A 156 0.97 0.63 1.73
C GLN A 156 1.09 1.91 0.90
N LEU A 157 0.65 1.90 -0.37
CA LEU A 157 0.57 3.12 -1.19
C LEU A 157 -0.36 4.17 -0.56
N SER A 158 -1.48 3.74 0.02
CA SER A 158 -2.38 4.64 0.75
C SER A 158 -1.78 5.14 2.08
N ASP A 159 -1.10 4.27 2.82
CA ASP A 159 -0.54 4.54 4.15
C ASP A 159 0.65 5.50 4.12
N HIS A 160 1.52 5.33 3.13
CA HIS A 160 2.74 6.11 3.00
C HIS A 160 2.57 7.37 2.14
N SER A 161 1.42 7.55 1.48
CA SER A 161 1.04 8.82 0.85
C SER A 161 2.13 9.38 -0.06
N THR A 162 2.54 10.64 0.13
CA THR A 162 3.59 11.31 -0.65
C THR A 162 4.98 10.68 -0.56
N ASP A 163 5.22 9.77 0.40
CA ASP A 163 6.48 9.04 0.54
C ASP A 163 6.42 7.65 -0.13
N ALA A 164 5.32 7.33 -0.83
CA ALA A 164 5.19 6.15 -1.67
C ALA A 164 4.64 6.45 -3.07
N MET A 165 4.96 5.59 -4.02
CA MET A 165 4.42 5.65 -5.39
C MET A 165 4.28 4.25 -6.00
N GLU A 166 3.33 4.11 -6.93
CA GLU A 166 3.23 2.91 -7.74
C GLU A 166 4.39 2.91 -8.76
N GLY A 167 5.09 1.78 -8.83
CA GLY A 167 6.09 1.56 -9.86
C GLY A 167 5.47 0.94 -11.10
N HIS A 168 6.15 1.09 -12.23
CA HIS A 168 5.79 0.44 -13.48
C HIS A 168 6.80 -0.68 -13.76
N GLN A 169 6.32 -1.80 -14.29
CA GLN A 169 7.21 -2.80 -14.85
C GLN A 169 7.88 -2.18 -16.09
N HIS A 170 9.12 -1.74 -15.93
CA HIS A 170 9.98 -1.55 -17.08
C HIS A 170 10.35 -2.95 -17.58
N HIS A 171 9.84 -3.30 -18.76
CA HIS A 171 10.49 -4.32 -19.56
C HIS A 171 11.87 -3.76 -19.91
N ASP A 172 12.88 -4.10 -19.12
CA ASP A 172 14.27 -3.98 -19.55
C ASP A 172 14.44 -4.96 -20.71
N GLY A 173 14.07 -4.51 -21.89
CA GLY A 173 14.44 -5.13 -23.15
C GLY A 173 15.95 -5.00 -23.28
N ASP A 174 16.62 -6.14 -23.23
CA ASP A 174 17.88 -6.45 -23.91
C ASP A 174 18.58 -5.25 -24.56
N MET A 175 19.56 -4.71 -23.86
CA MET A 175 20.64 -3.94 -24.49
C MET A 175 21.95 -4.60 -24.11
N SER A 176 22.10 -5.84 -24.58
CA SER A 176 23.41 -6.39 -24.92
C SER A 176 23.91 -5.66 -26.18
N GLN A 177 24.81 -4.70 -26.04
CA GLN A 177 25.75 -4.28 -27.09
C GLN A 177 27.15 -4.10 -26.50
#